data_AF-A0A6J6C196-F1
#
_entry.id   AF-A0A6J6C196-F1
#
_cell.length_a   1.000
_cell.length_b   1.000
_cell.length_c   1.000
_cell.angle_alpha   90.00
_cell.angle_beta   90.00
_cell.angle_gamma   90.00
#
_symmetry.space_group_name_H-M   'P 1'
#
loop_
_entity.id
_entity.type
_entity.pdbx_description
1 polymer ?
#
loop_
_entity_poly.entity_id
_entity_poly.type
_entity_poly.pdbx_seq_one_letter_code
_entity_poly.pdbx_strand_id
1 'polypeptide(L)'
;MAPTTTTTTVAPTTTTTTLPATADSVSVAFSGALSYANTGSGTGDLQVVRNSSGIKSVNGLLDLPGTSGGTARVAVAINRAWILPLWFGQISVTDAGAGVATSTPVFGPIYLSSTATSATTTSNWFKLGAFPNLLRPYSLTWTVTDAG
;
A
#
# COMPACT_ATOMS: atom_id res chain seq x y z
N MET A 1 -71.64 7.22 18.08
CA MET A 1 -70.36 7.50 17.38
C MET A 1 -69.54 6.22 17.39
N ALA A 2 -69.12 5.74 16.22
CA ALA A 2 -68.30 4.53 16.08
C ALA A 2 -66.80 4.89 15.98
N PRO A 3 -65.87 4.08 16.51
CA PRO A 3 -64.44 4.37 16.43
C PRO A 3 -63.88 4.00 15.04
N THR A 4 -63.07 4.87 14.46
CA THR A 4 -62.33 4.62 13.22
C THR A 4 -60.95 4.07 13.55
N THR A 5 -60.66 2.83 13.15
CA THR A 5 -59.32 2.22 13.27
C THR A 5 -58.49 2.61 12.05
N THR A 6 -57.32 3.22 12.27
CA THR A 6 -56.35 3.55 11.20
C THR A 6 -55.30 2.45 11.14
N THR A 7 -55.17 1.79 10.00
CA THR A 7 -54.14 0.74 9.78
C THR A 7 -52.92 1.37 9.13
N THR A 8 -51.77 1.37 9.81
CA THR A 8 -50.50 1.87 9.27
C THR A 8 -49.72 0.71 8.64
N THR A 9 -49.61 0.70 7.31
CA THR A 9 -48.77 -0.27 6.59
C THR A 9 -47.32 0.24 6.55
N VAL A 10 -46.40 -0.47 7.20
CA VAL A 10 -44.96 -0.19 7.11
C VAL A 10 -44.40 -0.85 5.84
N ALA A 11 -43.82 -0.05 4.95
CA ALA A 11 -43.18 -0.56 3.74
C ALA A 11 -41.90 -1.36 4.09
N PRO A 12 -41.61 -2.47 3.40
CA PRO A 12 -40.40 -3.25 3.66
C PRO A 12 -39.15 -2.47 3.22
N THR A 13 -38.24 -2.21 4.15
CA THR A 13 -36.92 -1.63 3.85
C THR A 13 -36.05 -2.70 3.20
N THR A 14 -35.66 -2.49 1.95
CA THR A 14 -34.69 -3.35 1.26
C THR A 14 -33.29 -2.87 1.61
N THR A 15 -32.54 -3.64 2.40
CA THR A 15 -31.13 -3.35 2.67
C THR A 15 -30.31 -3.90 1.51
N THR A 16 -29.77 -3.04 0.66
CA THR A 16 -28.80 -3.44 -0.36
C THR A 16 -27.42 -3.54 0.28
N THR A 17 -26.94 -4.76 0.53
CA THR A 17 -25.55 -5.00 0.92
C THR A 17 -24.68 -4.91 -0.33
N THR A 18 -24.13 -3.73 -0.62
CA THR A 18 -23.05 -3.62 -1.61
C THR A 18 -21.81 -4.31 -1.02
N LEU A 19 -21.33 -5.37 -1.67
CA LEU A 19 -19.99 -5.89 -1.40
C LEU A 19 -19.01 -4.70 -1.50
N PRO A 20 -18.12 -4.47 -0.53
CA PRO A 20 -17.15 -3.39 -0.67
C PRO A 20 -16.38 -3.61 -1.98
N ALA A 21 -16.21 -2.55 -2.77
CA ALA A 21 -15.20 -2.57 -3.82
C ALA A 21 -13.91 -3.11 -3.19
N THR A 22 -13.26 -4.08 -3.84
CA THR A 22 -11.96 -4.57 -3.37
C THR A 22 -11.09 -3.33 -3.16
N ALA A 23 -10.61 -3.11 -1.95
CA ALA A 23 -9.83 -1.92 -1.63
C ALA A 23 -8.37 -2.18 -1.97
N ASP A 24 -7.68 -1.17 -2.50
CA ASP A 24 -6.23 -1.21 -2.65
C ASP A 24 -5.58 -1.58 -1.33
N SER A 25 -4.49 -2.32 -1.43
CA SER A 25 -3.75 -2.77 -0.25
C SER A 25 -2.27 -2.72 -0.44
N VAL A 26 -1.58 -2.58 0.68
CA VAL A 26 -0.13 -2.53 0.74
C VAL A 26 0.37 -3.44 1.85
N SER A 27 1.51 -4.08 1.61
CA SER A 27 2.31 -4.76 2.62
C SER A 27 3.72 -4.20 2.54
N VAL A 28 4.27 -3.77 3.68
CA VAL A 28 5.64 -3.27 3.81
C VAL A 28 6.32 -3.95 4.99
N ALA A 29 7.56 -4.38 4.80
CA ALA A 29 8.38 -4.98 5.86
C ALA A 29 9.82 -4.48 5.74
N PHE A 30 10.23 -3.67 6.72
CA PHE A 30 11.58 -3.18 6.91
C PHE A 30 12.39 -4.11 7.82
N SER A 31 13.64 -4.33 7.45
CA SER A 31 14.64 -4.98 8.30
C SER A 31 16.01 -4.32 8.20
N GLY A 32 16.90 -4.62 9.15
CA GLY A 32 18.21 -3.99 9.31
C GLY A 32 18.27 -3.14 10.57
N ALA A 33 18.73 -1.89 10.46
CA ALA A 33 18.76 -0.96 11.59
C ALA A 33 17.39 -0.35 11.96
N LEU A 34 16.32 -0.71 11.23
CA LEU A 34 14.92 -0.46 11.56
C LEU A 34 14.16 -1.78 11.37
N SER A 35 13.29 -2.12 12.31
CA SER A 35 12.33 -3.23 12.18
C SER A 35 10.92 -2.66 12.23
N TYR A 36 10.17 -2.83 11.13
CA TYR A 36 8.79 -2.36 11.01
C TYR A 36 8.07 -3.23 9.99
N ALA A 37 6.84 -3.64 10.27
CA ALA A 37 6.02 -4.30 9.28
C ALA A 37 4.57 -3.84 9.42
N ASN A 38 3.94 -3.48 8.31
CA ASN A 38 2.52 -3.14 8.28
C ASN A 38 1.89 -3.67 7.00
N THR A 39 0.64 -4.10 7.10
CA THR A 39 -0.11 -4.67 5.99
C THR A 39 -1.59 -4.35 6.15
N GLY A 40 -2.24 -3.96 5.06
CA GLY A 40 -3.66 -3.67 5.09
C GLY A 40 -4.14 -2.93 3.86
N SER A 41 -5.46 -2.76 3.80
CA SER A 41 -6.13 -1.81 2.92
C SER A 41 -6.46 -0.53 3.67
N GLY A 42 -6.81 0.51 2.92
CA GLY A 42 -6.99 1.83 3.50
C GLY A 42 -7.70 2.80 2.57
N THR A 43 -7.61 4.09 2.90
CA THR A 43 -8.12 5.19 2.08
C THR A 43 -7.00 5.75 1.23
N GLY A 44 -7.26 5.93 -0.07
CA GLY A 44 -6.25 6.36 -1.02
C GLY A 44 -6.40 5.59 -2.33
N ASP A 45 -5.37 5.68 -3.16
CA ASP A 45 -5.31 5.03 -4.47
C ASP A 45 -3.88 4.59 -4.75
N LEU A 46 -3.72 3.35 -5.19
CA LEU A 46 -2.47 2.72 -5.59
C LEU A 46 -2.64 2.11 -6.96
N GLN A 47 -1.91 2.64 -7.93
CA GLN A 47 -2.02 2.23 -9.33
C GLN A 47 -0.84 1.37 -9.74
N VAL A 48 -1.12 0.18 -10.27
CA VAL A 48 -0.13 -0.66 -10.95
C VAL A 48 -0.35 -0.54 -12.46
N VAL A 49 0.28 0.49 -13.05
CA VAL A 49 0.14 0.78 -14.48
C VAL A 49 1.00 -0.17 -15.30
N ARG A 50 0.40 -0.78 -16.33
CA ARG A 50 1.03 -1.77 -17.20
C ARG A 50 1.08 -1.34 -18.66
N ASN A 51 1.97 -1.96 -19.43
CA ASN A 51 1.99 -1.93 -20.89
C ASN A 51 2.36 -3.32 -21.44
N SER A 52 2.56 -3.42 -22.77
CA SER A 52 2.89 -4.69 -23.43
C SER A 52 4.17 -5.36 -22.93
N SER A 53 5.06 -4.64 -22.23
CA SER A 53 6.29 -5.17 -21.65
C SER A 53 6.21 -5.39 -20.13
N GLY A 54 5.02 -5.38 -19.53
CA GLY A 54 4.80 -5.58 -18.09
C GLY A 54 4.55 -4.29 -17.32
N ILE A 55 4.99 -4.23 -16.05
CA ILE A 55 4.80 -3.05 -15.18
C ILE A 55 5.51 -1.85 -15.82
N LYS A 56 4.78 -0.75 -16.03
CA LYS A 56 5.30 0.54 -16.46
C LYS A 56 5.65 1.40 -15.24
N SER A 57 4.74 1.44 -14.27
CA SER A 57 4.92 2.21 -13.04
C SER A 57 4.05 1.67 -11.91
N VAL A 58 4.46 1.93 -10.67
CA VAL A 58 3.65 1.74 -9.46
C VAL A 58 3.64 3.08 -8.77
N ASN A 59 2.48 3.71 -8.65
CA ASN A 59 2.36 5.05 -8.09
C ASN A 59 1.12 5.16 -7.20
N GLY A 60 1.18 6.03 -6.21
CA GLY A 60 0.00 6.38 -5.43
C GLY A 60 0.32 6.60 -3.97
N LEU A 61 -0.74 6.70 -3.19
CA LEU A 61 -0.70 6.93 -1.75
C LEU A 61 -1.85 6.17 -1.11
N LEU A 62 -1.54 5.43 -0.05
CA LEU A 62 -2.52 4.73 0.78
C LEU A 62 -2.30 5.07 2.24
N ASP A 63 -3.38 5.49 2.89
CA ASP A 63 -3.48 5.68 4.33
C ASP A 63 -4.16 4.44 4.94
N LEU A 64 -3.43 3.68 5.76
CA LEU A 64 -3.88 2.47 6.43
C LEU A 64 -3.74 2.61 7.96
N PRO A 65 -4.41 1.76 8.77
CA PRO A 65 -4.21 1.76 10.21
C PRO A 65 -2.71 1.60 10.58
N GLY A 66 -2.23 2.46 11.49
CA GLY A 66 -0.86 2.39 12.01
C GLY A 66 -0.66 1.22 12.95
N THR A 67 0.57 0.71 13.04
CA THR A 67 0.87 -0.50 13.84
C THR A 67 0.77 -0.27 15.35
N SER A 68 0.81 1.00 15.77
CA SER A 68 0.72 1.41 17.18
C SER A 68 -0.42 2.42 17.38
N GLY A 69 -1.46 2.33 16.54
CA GLY A 69 -2.58 3.26 16.50
C GLY A 69 -2.33 4.46 15.58
N GLY A 70 -3.40 5.21 15.28
CA GLY A 70 -3.38 6.29 14.30
C GLY A 70 -3.31 5.78 12.86
N THR A 71 -2.75 6.60 11.97
CA THR A 71 -2.66 6.33 10.53
C THR A 71 -1.21 6.18 10.11
N ALA A 72 -0.91 5.08 9.42
CA ALA A 72 0.28 4.93 8.61
C ALA A 72 -0.01 5.37 7.18
N ARG A 73 0.93 6.08 6.58
CA ARG A 73 0.88 6.52 5.19
C ARG A 73 1.98 5.84 4.41
N VAL A 74 1.61 5.20 3.31
CA VAL A 74 2.55 4.62 2.34
C VAL A 74 2.36 5.34 1.01
N ALA A 75 3.41 5.99 0.54
CA ALA A 75 3.43 6.57 -0.81
C ALA A 75 4.45 5.84 -1.67
N VAL A 76 4.06 5.58 -2.91
CA VAL A 76 4.85 4.81 -3.88
C VAL A 76 5.01 5.68 -5.12
N ALA A 77 6.24 5.76 -5.63
CA ALA A 77 6.53 6.47 -6.86
C ALA A 77 7.67 5.74 -7.58
N ILE A 78 7.33 4.82 -8.46
CA ILE A 78 8.27 3.90 -9.11
C ILE A 78 7.97 3.82 -10.60
N ASN A 79 9.00 3.98 -11.42
CA ASN A 79 8.88 3.98 -12.88
C ASN A 79 9.89 3.04 -13.52
N ARG A 80 9.53 2.46 -14.66
CA ARG A 80 10.46 1.69 -15.49
C ARG A 80 11.41 2.63 -16.25
N ALA A 81 12.72 2.39 -16.19
CA ALA A 81 13.74 3.26 -16.77
C ALA A 81 13.84 3.18 -18.29
N TRP A 82 13.62 2.00 -18.87
CA TRP A 82 13.84 1.73 -20.31
C TRP A 82 13.03 0.51 -20.78
N ILE A 83 13.38 -0.07 -21.94
CA ILE A 83 12.87 -1.38 -22.40
C ILE A 83 13.34 -2.55 -21.54
N LEU A 84 14.39 -2.35 -20.73
CA LEU A 84 14.85 -3.37 -19.77
C LEU A 84 13.90 -3.43 -18.56
N PRO A 85 13.73 -4.61 -17.93
CA PRO A 85 12.94 -4.78 -16.71
C PRO A 85 13.70 -4.23 -15.49
N LEU A 86 13.98 -2.92 -15.53
CA LEU A 86 14.62 -2.16 -14.47
C LEU A 86 13.72 -1.00 -14.07
N TRP A 87 13.38 -0.99 -12.78
CA TRP A 87 12.58 0.06 -12.17
C TRP A 87 13.43 0.86 -11.20
N PHE A 88 13.07 2.13 -11.07
CA PHE A 88 13.70 3.06 -10.16
C PHE A 88 12.63 3.95 -9.55
N GLY A 89 12.89 4.43 -8.34
CA GLY A 89 11.96 5.30 -7.63
C GLY A 89 12.12 5.14 -6.14
N GLN A 90 11.03 5.32 -5.41
CA GLN A 90 11.05 5.19 -3.97
C GLN A 90 9.70 4.80 -3.38
N ILE A 91 9.77 4.28 -2.16
CA ILE A 91 8.62 4.08 -1.28
C ILE A 91 8.88 4.84 0.01
N SER A 92 7.94 5.68 0.40
CA SER A 92 7.98 6.35 1.69
C SER A 92 6.91 5.79 2.62
N VAL A 93 7.31 5.48 3.85
CA VAL A 93 6.42 5.04 4.92
C VAL A 93 6.54 6.00 6.08
N THR A 94 5.39 6.51 6.52
CA THR A 94 5.28 7.38 7.70
C THR A 94 4.21 6.81 8.62
N ASP A 95 4.60 6.41 9.82
CA ASP A 95 3.73 5.91 10.88
C ASP A 95 4.21 6.57 12.19
N ALA A 96 3.55 7.66 12.56
CA ALA A 96 3.93 8.45 13.73
C ALA A 96 3.74 7.67 15.04
N GLY A 97 2.72 6.80 15.10
CA GLY A 97 2.47 5.94 16.26
C GLY A 97 3.60 4.96 16.49
N ALA A 98 4.22 4.46 15.41
CA ALA A 98 5.37 3.55 15.46
C ALA A 98 6.73 4.25 15.44
N GLY A 99 6.79 5.59 15.37
CA GLY A 99 8.04 6.34 15.24
C GLY A 99 8.78 6.14 13.92
N VAL A 100 8.06 5.77 12.85
CA VAL A 100 8.63 5.49 11.53
C VAL A 100 8.37 6.65 10.59
N ALA A 101 9.45 7.18 10.00
CA ALA A 101 9.39 8.12 8.88
C ALA A 101 10.61 7.85 7.99
N THR A 102 10.43 7.08 6.91
CA THR A 102 11.55 6.68 6.06
C THR A 102 11.16 6.68 4.60
N SER A 103 12.11 7.06 3.75
CA SER A 103 12.03 6.86 2.29
C SER A 103 13.08 5.83 1.89
N THR A 104 12.67 4.89 1.06
CA THR A 104 13.48 3.78 0.57
C THR A 104 13.64 3.90 -0.93
N PRO A 105 14.88 3.97 -1.45
CA PRO A 105 15.09 3.88 -2.88
C PRO A 105 14.74 2.46 -3.35
N VAL A 106 14.02 2.39 -4.46
CA VAL A 106 13.78 1.16 -5.21
C VAL A 106 14.67 1.20 -6.43
N PHE A 107 15.48 0.15 -6.61
CA PHE A 107 16.25 -0.05 -7.83
C PHE A 107 16.34 -1.54 -8.14
N GLY A 108 15.96 -1.94 -9.34
CA GLY A 108 16.03 -3.33 -9.80
C GLY A 108 14.69 -3.87 -10.32
N PRO A 109 14.55 -5.20 -10.42
CA PRO A 109 13.36 -5.83 -10.97
C PRO A 109 12.17 -5.74 -10.02
N ILE A 110 10.97 -5.61 -10.59
CA ILE A 110 9.69 -5.71 -9.90
C ILE A 110 8.88 -6.83 -10.55
N TYR A 111 8.28 -7.66 -9.71
CA TYR A 111 7.57 -8.85 -10.14
C TYR A 111 6.06 -8.63 -10.03
N LEU A 112 5.33 -9.13 -11.01
CA LEU A 112 3.88 -9.22 -10.98
C LEU A 112 3.45 -10.45 -10.17
N SER A 113 2.34 -10.33 -9.43
CA SER A 113 1.62 -11.50 -8.93
C SER A 113 0.93 -12.26 -10.08
N SER A 114 0.47 -13.47 -9.79
CA SER A 114 -0.29 -14.30 -10.73
C SER A 114 -1.59 -13.65 -11.22
N THR A 115 -2.16 -12.71 -10.47
CA THR A 115 -3.38 -11.97 -10.84
C THR A 115 -3.09 -10.69 -11.61
N ALA A 116 -1.82 -10.34 -11.83
CA ALA A 116 -1.35 -9.15 -12.55
C ALA A 116 -1.86 -7.79 -12.02
N THR A 117 -2.46 -7.79 -10.83
CA THR A 117 -2.95 -6.62 -10.08
C THR A 117 -2.01 -6.22 -8.95
N SER A 118 -1.00 -7.04 -8.65
CA SER A 118 -0.04 -6.73 -7.60
C SER A 118 1.38 -6.65 -8.13
N ALA A 119 2.16 -5.74 -7.54
CA ALA A 119 3.58 -5.56 -7.78
C ALA A 119 4.35 -5.80 -6.47
N THR A 120 5.46 -6.54 -6.55
CA THR A 120 6.30 -6.84 -5.39
C THR A 120 7.78 -6.80 -5.72
N THR A 121 8.60 -6.37 -4.76
CA THR A 121 10.04 -6.59 -4.77
C THR A 121 10.64 -6.40 -3.38
N THR A 122 11.93 -6.72 -3.25
CA THR A 122 12.77 -6.39 -2.10
C THR A 122 13.84 -5.41 -2.53
N SER A 123 13.88 -4.24 -1.88
CA SER A 123 14.88 -3.21 -2.10
C SER A 123 15.88 -3.20 -0.95
N ASN A 124 17.17 -3.13 -1.27
CA ASN A 124 18.25 -3.08 -0.28
C ASN A 124 19.07 -1.80 -0.48
N TRP A 125 19.41 -1.13 0.61
CA TRP A 125 20.22 0.07 0.59
C TRP A 125 20.99 0.26 1.89
N PHE A 126 21.88 1.24 1.91
CA PHE A 126 22.65 1.60 3.09
C PHE A 126 22.39 3.06 3.44
N LYS A 127 22.31 3.38 4.72
CA LYS A 127 22.49 4.76 5.20
C LYS A 127 23.90 4.90 5.74
N LEU A 128 24.54 6.03 5.46
CA LEU A 128 25.80 6.38 6.08
C LEU A 128 25.60 6.51 7.60
N GLY A 129 26.48 5.89 8.37
CA GLY A 129 26.51 5.92 9.83
C GLY A 129 27.76 6.61 10.37
N ALA A 130 27.96 6.49 11.68
CA ALA A 130 29.15 6.97 12.36
C ALA A 130 30.04 5.78 12.74
N PHE A 131 31.35 6.01 12.80
CA PHE A 131 32.31 4.99 13.24
C PHE A 131 31.91 4.41 14.61
N PRO A 132 31.95 3.09 14.83
CA PRO A 132 32.49 2.05 13.94
C PRO A 132 31.53 1.55 12.85
N ASN A 133 30.26 1.95 12.86
CA ASN A 133 29.23 1.44 11.95
C ASN A 133 28.94 2.42 10.80
N LEU A 134 29.88 2.50 9.85
CA LEU A 134 29.85 3.44 8.73
C LEU A 134 28.74 3.14 7.70
N LEU A 135 28.28 1.90 7.61
CA LEU A 135 27.22 1.46 6.69
C LEU A 135 26.15 0.71 7.46
N ARG A 136 24.96 1.31 7.57
CA ARG A 136 23.81 0.63 8.17
C ARG A 136 22.97 0.01 7.06
N PRO A 137 22.93 -1.33 6.92
CA PRO A 137 22.11 -1.98 5.93
C PRO A 137 20.63 -1.84 6.27
N TYR A 138 19.82 -1.67 5.23
CA TYR A 138 18.38 -1.69 5.29
C TYR A 138 17.83 -2.52 4.14
N SER A 139 16.74 -3.21 4.42
CA SER A 139 15.96 -3.94 3.43
C SER A 139 14.49 -3.57 3.59
N LEU A 140 13.78 -3.46 2.46
CA LEU A 140 12.34 -3.26 2.40
C LEU A 140 11.78 -4.26 1.42
N THR A 141 10.99 -5.21 1.92
CA THR A 141 10.09 -6.01 1.09
C THR A 141 8.75 -5.33 1.05
N TRP A 142 8.20 -5.18 -0.14
CA TRP A 142 6.90 -4.55 -0.31
C TRP A 142 6.04 -5.27 -1.34
N THR A 143 4.74 -5.15 -1.17
CA THR A 143 3.71 -5.56 -2.13
C THR A 143 2.65 -4.48 -2.20
N VAL A 144 2.31 -4.04 -3.40
CA VAL A 144 1.16 -3.18 -3.68
C VAL A 144 0.17 -4.00 -4.47
N THR A 145 -1.11 -3.95 -4.09
CA THR A 145 -2.21 -4.52 -4.87
C THR A 145 -3.18 -3.40 -5.23
N ASP A 146 -3.35 -3.23 -6.54
CA ASP A 146 -4.31 -2.35 -7.19
C ASP A 146 -5.59 -3.15 -7.43
N ALA A 147 -6.69 -2.71 -6.83
CA ALA A 147 -7.94 -3.44 -6.83
C ALA A 147 -8.87 -3.12 -8.02
N GLY A 148 -8.53 -2.12 -8.85
CA GLY A 148 -9.20 -1.82 -10.11
C GLY A 148 -10.03 -0.53 -10.14
#